data_AF-A0A5A7QNF5-F1
#
_entry.id   AF-A0A5A7QNF5-F1
#
_cell.length_a   1.000
_cell.length_b   1.000
_cell.length_c   1.000
_cell.angle_alpha   90.00
_cell.angle_beta   90.00
_cell.angle_gamma   90.00
#
_symmetry.space_group_name_H-M   'P 1'
#
loop_
_entity.id
_entity.type
_entity.pdbx_description
1 polymer ?
#
loop_
_entity_poly.entity_id
_entity_poly.type
_entity_poly.pdbx_seq_one_letter_code
_entity_poly.pdbx_strand_id
1 'polypeptide(L)'
;MAAQFLTLSPFSSSPTPLTPSQIQRRNSIHLPKSTQLLCIRAKSSPVSVPWEEQIPPNAILRRRDPSWHGGFSLGLDLGLSRTGVAVSKGYSFRPLTVLELRGQKLELRLLEIAEKKEVDEFIIGLPKSIDGKETVQSNKVRSVAGRLAVRAAERGWRVYLQDEHGTSAEALSHMIDEGVGKSARHRMIDAYAAMKVLERYFSSSGKGVILVVPKQVELQNQLRIGPPKDVDFFPD
;
A
#
# COMPACT_ATOMS: atom_id res chain seq x y z
N MET A 1 -9.83 -6.94 17.75
CA MET A 1 -9.54 -6.65 16.33
C MET A 1 -8.38 -7.52 15.84
N ALA A 2 -8.51 -8.10 14.63
CA ALA A 2 -7.55 -9.03 14.02
C ALA A 2 -6.37 -8.37 13.29
N ALA A 3 -6.41 -7.05 13.11
CA ALA A 3 -5.36 -6.25 12.48
C ALA A 3 -4.98 -5.04 13.35
N GLN A 4 -3.81 -4.47 13.08
CA GLN A 4 -3.31 -3.19 13.59
C GLN A 4 -3.14 -2.20 12.43
N PHE A 5 -3.20 -0.91 12.73
CA PHE A 5 -3.15 0.17 11.75
C PHE A 5 -1.89 1.00 11.97
N LEU A 6 -0.98 1.01 11.00
CA LEU A 6 0.30 1.70 11.08
C LEU A 6 0.31 2.86 10.09
N THR A 7 0.39 4.09 10.58
CA THR A 7 0.60 5.25 9.71
C THR A 7 2.03 5.21 9.20
N LEU A 8 2.20 5.22 7.88
CA LEU A 8 3.53 5.21 7.31
C LEU A 8 4.18 6.59 7.45
N SER A 9 5.34 6.63 8.08
CA SER A 9 6.12 7.86 8.24
C SER A 9 6.57 8.36 6.86
N PRO A 10 6.54 9.68 6.59
CA PRO A 10 7.14 10.20 5.37
C PRO A 10 8.63 9.86 5.37
N PHE A 11 9.06 9.09 4.38
CA PHE A 11 10.46 8.73 4.20
C PHE A 11 11.29 10.01 4.04
N SER A 12 12.26 10.23 4.94
CA SER A 12 13.27 11.27 4.76
C SER A 12 14.10 10.89 3.55
N SER A 13 14.07 11.73 2.51
CA SER A 13 14.90 11.56 1.33
C SER A 13 16.36 11.88 1.68
N SER A 14 17.13 10.88 2.11
CA SER A 14 18.58 10.90 1.97
C SER A 14 19.15 9.47 1.91
N PRO A 15 19.47 8.94 0.72
CA PRO A 15 20.67 8.13 0.62
C PRO A 15 21.84 9.13 0.59
N THR A 16 22.57 9.26 1.69
CA THR A 16 23.91 9.83 1.61
C THR A 16 24.70 8.91 0.66
N PRO A 17 25.23 9.40 -0.47
CA PRO A 17 26.12 8.58 -1.28
C PRO A 17 27.32 8.23 -0.41
N LEU A 18 27.57 6.94 -0.19
CA LEU A 18 28.85 6.51 0.35
C LEU A 18 29.91 6.94 -0.67
N THR A 19 30.73 7.93 -0.30
CA THR A 19 31.86 8.36 -1.11
C THR A 19 32.88 7.22 -1.19
N PRO A 20 33.52 6.97 -2.36
CA PRO A 20 34.49 5.90 -2.55
C PRO A 20 35.77 5.99 -1.69
N SER A 21 35.89 6.96 -0.79
CA SER A 21 37.12 7.27 -0.04
C SER A 21 37.31 6.49 1.26
N GLN A 22 36.45 5.50 1.58
CA GLN A 22 36.62 4.67 2.78
C GLN A 22 37.09 3.24 2.51
N ILE A 23 37.30 2.86 1.24
CA ILE A 23 37.92 1.58 0.87
C ILE A 23 39.33 1.88 0.40
N GLN A 24 40.28 2.01 1.33
CA GLN A 24 41.64 1.51 1.19
C GLN A 24 42.52 1.95 2.36
N ARG A 25 43.45 1.05 2.71
CA ARG A 25 44.66 1.22 3.53
C ARG A 25 44.52 0.94 5.03
N ARG A 26 44.77 -0.31 5.43
CA ARG A 26 46.12 -0.76 5.83
C ARG A 26 46.09 -2.19 6.39
N ASN A 27 46.62 -3.13 5.60
CA ASN A 27 47.41 -4.23 6.15
C ASN A 27 48.70 -3.63 6.72
N SER A 28 49.01 -3.89 7.99
CA SER A 28 50.37 -3.94 8.54
C SER A 28 50.32 -4.55 9.94
N ILE A 29 51.00 -5.68 10.09
CA ILE A 29 51.13 -6.51 11.28
C ILE A 29 52.10 -5.84 12.27
N HIS A 30 51.67 -5.61 13.51
CA HIS A 30 52.56 -5.55 14.68
C HIS A 30 51.75 -5.74 15.98
N LEU A 31 52.05 -6.81 16.72
CA LEU A 31 51.55 -7.05 18.09
C LEU A 31 52.48 -6.35 19.11
N PRO A 32 51.92 -5.74 20.16
CA PRO A 32 52.54 -5.78 21.47
C PRO A 32 51.64 -6.38 22.56
N LYS A 33 52.30 -6.80 23.63
CA LYS A 33 51.80 -7.61 24.76
C LYS A 33 50.89 -6.83 25.71
N SER A 34 49.96 -7.58 26.30
CA SER A 34 49.17 -7.31 27.52
C SER A 34 48.43 -5.97 27.60
N THR A 35 47.14 -5.98 27.28
CA THR A 35 46.18 -5.07 27.91
C THR A 35 44.80 -5.74 27.94
N GLN A 36 44.10 -5.55 29.06
CA GLN A 36 42.88 -6.23 29.48
C GLN A 36 41.79 -6.32 28.39
N LEU A 37 41.19 -7.50 28.25
CA LEU A 37 39.95 -7.74 27.51
C LEU A 37 38.80 -6.99 28.21
N LEU A 38 38.61 -5.71 27.84
CA LEU A 38 37.32 -5.06 28.03
C LEU A 38 36.40 -5.59 26.93
N CYS A 39 35.55 -6.56 27.30
CA CYS A 39 34.49 -7.04 26.44
C CYS A 39 33.50 -5.89 26.20
N ILE A 40 33.73 -5.10 25.15
CA ILE A 40 32.72 -4.16 24.63
C ILE A 40 31.67 -5.05 23.98
N ARG A 41 30.71 -5.47 24.81
CA ARG A 41 29.45 -6.05 24.37
C ARG A 41 28.73 -4.95 23.61
N ALA A 42 29.00 -4.84 22.31
CA ALA A 42 28.18 -4.05 21.41
C ALA A 42 26.77 -4.63 21.51
N LYS A 43 25.91 -3.95 22.29
CA LYS A 43 24.47 -4.17 22.28
C LYS A 43 23.97 -3.62 20.94
N SER A 44 24.23 -4.34 19.85
CA SER A 44 23.44 -4.15 18.63
C SER A 44 22.10 -4.80 18.90
N SER A 45 21.20 -4.06 19.54
CA SER A 45 19.77 -4.33 19.44
C SER A 45 19.45 -4.52 17.96
N PRO A 46 18.74 -5.57 17.53
CA PRO A 46 18.30 -5.65 16.16
C PRO A 46 17.42 -4.42 15.93
N VAL A 47 17.93 -3.46 15.14
CA VAL A 47 17.16 -2.30 14.71
C VAL A 47 15.98 -2.89 13.95
N SER A 48 14.80 -2.86 14.56
CA SER A 48 13.56 -3.27 13.90
C SER A 48 13.36 -2.31 12.73
N VAL A 49 13.75 -2.75 11.54
CA VAL A 49 13.57 -1.99 10.30
C VAL A 49 12.09 -1.56 10.24
N PRO A 50 11.75 -0.29 9.98
CA PRO A 50 10.35 0.12 9.84
C PRO A 50 9.66 -0.67 8.72
N TRP A 51 8.35 -0.91 8.83
CA TRP A 51 7.59 -1.68 7.83
C TRP A 51 7.67 -1.05 6.43
N GLU A 52 7.81 0.27 6.38
CA GLU A 52 7.96 1.11 5.19
C GLU A 52 9.21 0.79 4.38
N GLU A 53 10.29 0.40 5.06
CA GLU A 53 11.56 0.03 4.44
C GLU A 53 11.56 -1.42 3.99
N GLN A 54 10.80 -2.27 4.68
CA GLN A 54 10.67 -3.69 4.35
C GLN A 54 9.73 -3.94 3.17
N ILE A 55 8.65 -3.14 3.03
CA ILE A 55 7.60 -3.36 2.04
C ILE A 55 7.05 -2.01 1.52
N PRO A 56 7.77 -1.31 0.62
CA PRO A 56 7.35 0.01 0.14
C PRO A 56 6.07 -0.09 -0.71
N PRO A 57 5.07 0.80 -0.53
CA PRO A 57 3.89 0.88 -1.39
C PRO A 57 4.26 1.10 -2.87
N ASN A 58 3.46 0.61 -3.82
CA ASN A 58 3.80 0.74 -5.26
C ASN A 58 4.00 2.18 -5.71
N ALA A 59 3.28 3.13 -5.12
CA ALA A 59 3.46 4.55 -5.41
C ALA A 59 4.88 5.05 -5.08
N ILE A 60 5.54 4.49 -4.05
CA ILE A 60 6.93 4.81 -3.70
C ILE A 60 7.90 4.13 -4.70
N LEU A 61 7.67 2.86 -5.01
CA LEU A 61 8.51 2.10 -5.94
C LEU A 61 8.57 2.77 -7.32
N ARG A 62 7.41 3.11 -7.89
CA ARG A 62 7.31 3.83 -9.16
C ARG A 62 7.96 5.20 -9.15
N ARG A 63 7.88 5.93 -8.03
CA ARG A 63 8.56 7.22 -7.91
C ARG A 63 10.09 7.06 -7.90
N ARG A 64 10.60 6.01 -7.26
CA ARG A 64 12.06 5.74 -7.18
C ARG A 64 12.60 5.25 -8.52
N ASP A 65 11.85 4.44 -9.24
CA ASP A 65 12.20 3.92 -10.55
C ASP A 65 11.03 4.10 -11.53
N PRO A 66 11.10 5.10 -12.43
CA PRO A 66 10.06 5.32 -13.44
C PRO A 66 9.87 4.12 -14.38
N SER A 67 10.90 3.29 -14.56
CA SER A 67 10.83 2.08 -15.37
C SER A 67 10.15 0.91 -14.65
N TRP A 68 9.93 0.99 -13.33
CA TRP A 68 9.35 -0.08 -12.51
C TRP A 68 7.96 -0.54 -12.99
N HIS A 69 7.86 -1.53 -13.86
CA HIS A 69 6.59 -2.03 -14.41
C HIS A 69 5.79 -2.93 -13.46
N GLY A 70 6.36 -3.27 -12.30
CA GLY A 70 5.75 -4.16 -11.32
C GLY A 70 4.62 -3.53 -10.53
N GLY A 71 3.66 -4.39 -10.15
CA GLY A 71 2.66 -4.12 -9.13
C GLY A 71 1.44 -3.34 -9.63
N PHE A 72 0.29 -4.01 -9.59
CA PHE A 72 -1.01 -3.40 -9.88
C PHE A 72 -1.71 -3.14 -8.55
N SER A 73 -2.39 -2.00 -8.46
CA SER A 73 -3.12 -1.63 -7.24
C SER A 73 -4.63 -1.69 -7.52
N LEU A 74 -5.40 -2.25 -6.59
CA LEU A 74 -6.86 -2.24 -6.64
C LEU A 74 -7.39 -1.15 -5.71
N GLY A 75 -8.06 -0.15 -6.28
CA GLY A 75 -8.69 0.94 -5.56
C GLY A 75 -10.11 0.59 -5.15
N LEU A 76 -10.48 0.86 -3.90
CA LEU A 76 -11.80 0.57 -3.35
C LEU A 76 -12.42 1.80 -2.70
N ASP A 77 -13.65 2.12 -3.06
CA ASP A 77 -14.52 3.07 -2.37
C ASP A 77 -15.63 2.29 -1.65
N LEU A 78 -15.54 2.21 -0.32
CA LEU A 78 -16.43 1.40 0.50
C LEU A 78 -17.63 2.22 1.00
N GLY A 79 -18.66 2.28 0.17
CA GLY A 79 -19.97 2.80 0.54
C GLY A 79 -20.77 1.86 1.46
N LEU A 80 -21.95 2.31 1.87
CA LEU A 80 -22.84 1.52 2.74
C LEU A 80 -23.44 0.30 2.03
N SER A 81 -23.84 0.45 0.75
CA SER A 81 -24.49 -0.58 -0.06
C SER A 81 -23.69 -1.00 -1.29
N ARG A 82 -22.89 -0.08 -1.81
CA ARG A 82 -22.14 -0.22 -3.05
C ARG A 82 -20.65 -0.09 -2.74
N THR A 83 -19.85 -0.83 -3.48
CA THR A 83 -18.39 -0.73 -3.45
C THR A 83 -17.89 -0.41 -4.83
N GLY A 84 -17.32 0.77 -5.00
CA GLY A 84 -16.58 1.13 -6.19
C GLY A 84 -15.27 0.38 -6.27
N VAL A 85 -14.93 -0.12 -7.45
CA VAL A 85 -13.67 -0.81 -7.72
C VAL A 85 -12.99 -0.18 -8.92
N ALA A 86 -11.71 0.14 -8.77
CA ALA A 86 -10.83 0.63 -9.81
C ALA A 86 -9.51 -0.14 -9.79
N VAL A 87 -8.76 -0.08 -10.88
CA VAL A 87 -7.45 -0.72 -11.00
C VAL A 87 -6.44 0.27 -11.53
N SER A 88 -5.18 0.14 -11.10
CA SER A 88 -4.07 0.86 -11.68
C SER A 88 -2.93 -0.07 -12.10
N LYS A 89 -2.27 0.31 -13.19
CA LYS A 89 -0.95 -0.19 -13.58
C LYS A 89 -0.03 1.04 -13.66
N GLY A 90 0.70 1.31 -12.58
CA GLY A 90 1.38 2.61 -12.41
C GLY A 90 0.39 3.78 -12.43
N TYR A 91 0.67 4.82 -13.21
CA TYR A 91 -0.17 6.03 -13.34
C TYR A 91 -1.36 5.88 -14.32
N SER A 92 -1.60 4.68 -14.86
CA SER A 92 -2.80 4.40 -15.65
C SER A 92 -3.91 3.91 -14.72
N PHE A 93 -4.82 4.81 -14.34
CA PHE A 93 -5.98 4.53 -13.49
C PHE A 93 -7.22 4.27 -14.35
N ARG A 94 -8.00 3.24 -14.00
CA ARG A 94 -9.26 2.95 -14.71
C ARG A 94 -10.35 2.50 -13.74
N PRO A 95 -11.58 3.02 -13.86
CA PRO A 95 -12.73 2.48 -13.15
C PRO A 95 -13.01 1.07 -13.68
N LEU A 96 -13.29 0.11 -12.79
CA LEU A 96 -13.49 -1.29 -13.19
C LEU A 96 -14.96 -1.69 -13.10
N THR A 97 -15.56 -1.60 -11.92
CA THR A 97 -16.94 -2.02 -11.67
C THR A 97 -17.46 -1.45 -10.36
N VAL A 98 -18.78 -1.53 -10.16
CA VAL A 98 -19.40 -1.35 -8.85
C VAL A 98 -19.97 -2.69 -8.38
N LEU A 99 -19.75 -3.02 -7.11
CA LEU A 99 -20.25 -4.25 -6.48
C LEU A 99 -21.33 -3.93 -5.46
N GLU A 100 -22.43 -4.68 -5.49
CA GLU A 100 -23.51 -4.62 -4.50
C GLU A 100 -23.46 -5.84 -3.56
N LEU A 101 -22.28 -6.05 -2.97
CA LEU A 101 -22.00 -7.15 -2.05
C LEU A 101 -21.61 -6.62 -0.68
N ARG A 102 -21.77 -7.44 0.36
CA ARG A 102 -21.38 -7.09 1.73
C ARG A 102 -20.70 -8.25 2.45
N GLY A 103 -19.99 -7.89 3.53
CA GLY A 103 -19.32 -8.85 4.41
C GLY A 103 -18.37 -9.78 3.66
N GLN A 104 -18.40 -11.06 4.02
CA GLN A 104 -17.50 -12.06 3.44
C GLN A 104 -17.66 -12.21 1.92
N LYS A 105 -18.88 -12.07 1.37
CA LYS A 105 -19.11 -12.19 -0.08
C LYS A 105 -18.37 -11.11 -0.86
N LEU A 106 -18.37 -9.88 -0.33
CA LEU A 106 -17.59 -8.78 -0.90
C LEU A 106 -16.09 -9.09 -0.81
N GLU A 107 -15.62 -9.47 0.37
CA GLU A 107 -14.20 -9.75 0.63
C GLU A 107 -13.65 -10.83 -0.31
N LEU A 108 -14.38 -11.93 -0.50
CA LEU A 108 -13.99 -13.00 -1.43
C LEU A 108 -13.99 -12.51 -2.89
N ARG A 109 -15.01 -11.76 -3.29
CA ARG A 109 -15.09 -11.23 -4.67
C ARG A 109 -13.95 -10.26 -4.98
N LEU A 110 -13.53 -9.46 -4.00
CA LEU A 110 -12.38 -8.55 -4.15
C LEU A 110 -11.07 -9.31 -4.33
N LEU A 111 -10.88 -10.42 -3.60
CA LEU A 111 -9.69 -11.27 -3.75
C LEU A 111 -9.66 -11.95 -5.13
N GLU A 112 -10.79 -12.43 -5.63
CA GLU A 112 -10.89 -12.99 -6.99
C GLU A 112 -10.54 -11.94 -8.07
N ILE A 113 -11.00 -10.71 -7.89
CA ILE A 113 -10.68 -9.61 -8.81
C ILE A 113 -9.19 -9.31 -8.75
N ALA A 114 -8.61 -9.22 -7.55
CA ALA A 114 -7.19 -8.96 -7.36
C ALA A 114 -6.32 -10.05 -8.01
N GLU A 115 -6.69 -11.33 -7.85
CA GLU A 115 -6.01 -12.46 -8.48
C GLU A 115 -6.04 -12.34 -10.00
N LYS A 116 -7.21 -12.13 -10.60
CA LYS A 116 -7.38 -11.98 -12.05
C LYS A 116 -6.72 -10.74 -12.64
N LYS A 117 -6.46 -9.74 -11.80
CA LYS A 117 -5.82 -8.49 -12.17
C LYS A 117 -4.36 -8.44 -11.73
N GLU A 118 -3.79 -9.51 -11.20
CA GLU A 118 -2.39 -9.58 -10.78
C GLU A 118 -2.02 -8.43 -9.82
N VAL A 119 -2.97 -8.08 -8.95
CA VAL A 119 -2.83 -7.00 -7.96
C VAL A 119 -1.97 -7.48 -6.80
N ASP A 120 -1.13 -6.61 -6.28
CA ASP A 120 -0.31 -6.87 -5.09
C ASP A 120 -0.64 -5.97 -3.89
N GLU A 121 -1.51 -4.97 -4.07
CA GLU A 121 -1.97 -4.09 -3.00
C GLU A 121 -3.39 -3.56 -3.23
N PHE A 122 -4.11 -3.38 -2.13
CA PHE A 122 -5.42 -2.73 -2.07
C PHE A 122 -5.27 -1.33 -1.47
N ILE A 123 -5.88 -0.34 -2.12
CA ILE A 123 -5.96 1.04 -1.65
C ILE A 123 -7.42 1.35 -1.35
N ILE A 124 -7.76 1.44 -0.07
CA ILE A 124 -9.13 1.62 0.39
C ILE A 124 -9.32 3.06 0.84
N GLY A 125 -10.33 3.70 0.27
CA GLY A 125 -10.75 5.03 0.69
C GLY A 125 -11.23 5.04 2.14
N LEU A 126 -10.72 5.99 2.92
CA LEU A 126 -11.04 6.21 4.33
C LEU A 126 -11.79 7.53 4.45
N PRO A 127 -13.11 7.51 4.71
CA PRO A 127 -13.89 8.72 4.81
C PRO A 127 -13.40 9.51 6.01
N LYS A 128 -13.06 10.79 5.80
CA LYS A 128 -12.71 11.73 6.86
C LYS A 128 -13.55 12.98 6.74
N SER A 129 -13.80 13.62 7.89
CA SER A 129 -14.39 14.95 7.91
C SER A 129 -13.44 15.97 7.27
N ILE A 130 -13.94 17.16 6.97
CA ILE A 130 -13.12 18.26 6.45
C ILE A 130 -11.96 18.63 7.39
N ASP A 131 -12.17 18.48 8.70
CA ASP A 131 -11.15 18.67 9.74
C ASP A 131 -10.18 17.47 9.87
N GLY A 132 -10.26 16.48 8.97
CA GLY A 132 -9.42 15.29 8.98
C GLY A 132 -9.76 14.26 10.06
N LYS A 133 -10.88 14.41 10.77
CA LYS A 133 -11.30 13.49 11.84
C LYS A 133 -12.02 12.28 11.27
N GLU A 134 -11.86 11.14 11.94
CA GLU A 134 -12.61 9.94 11.61
C GLU A 134 -14.09 10.06 11.99
N THR A 135 -14.92 9.36 11.22
CA THR A 135 -16.37 9.32 11.30
C THR A 135 -16.83 7.91 11.68
N VAL A 136 -18.14 7.75 11.93
CA VAL A 136 -18.75 6.42 12.12
C VAL A 136 -18.53 5.52 10.89
N GLN A 137 -18.49 6.10 9.68
CA GLN A 137 -18.21 5.35 8.46
C GLN A 137 -16.76 4.86 8.41
N SER A 138 -15.80 5.65 8.93
CA SER A 138 -14.38 5.26 9.01
C SER A 138 -14.21 3.97 9.81
N ASN A 139 -14.93 3.81 10.91
CA ASN A 139 -14.91 2.58 11.71
C ASN A 139 -15.41 1.35 10.93
N LYS A 140 -16.45 1.52 10.10
CA LYS A 140 -16.97 0.44 9.24
C LYS A 140 -15.94 0.05 8.18
N VAL A 141 -15.34 1.05 7.52
CA VAL A 141 -14.26 0.86 6.54
C VAL A 141 -13.09 0.12 7.18
N ARG A 142 -12.61 0.57 8.34
CA ARG A 142 -11.52 -0.10 9.09
C ARG A 142 -11.84 -1.55 9.42
N SER A 143 -13.09 -1.84 9.80
CA SER A 143 -13.52 -3.22 10.08
C SER A 143 -13.45 -4.12 8.85
N VAL A 144 -13.93 -3.64 7.70
CA VAL A 144 -13.84 -4.37 6.41
C VAL A 144 -12.37 -4.54 5.99
N ALA A 145 -11.60 -3.46 6.04
CA ALA A 145 -10.18 -3.46 5.69
C ALA A 145 -9.37 -4.45 6.53
N GLY A 146 -9.64 -4.54 7.84
CA GLY A 146 -8.98 -5.50 8.72
C GLY A 146 -9.27 -6.96 8.36
N ARG A 147 -10.52 -7.29 7.99
CA ARG A 147 -10.88 -8.66 7.54
C ARG A 147 -10.33 -8.98 6.15
N LEU A 148 -10.29 -7.99 5.26
CA LEU A 148 -9.69 -8.15 3.95
C LEU A 148 -8.18 -8.35 4.07
N ALA A 149 -7.49 -7.56 4.91
CA ALA A 149 -6.04 -7.63 5.12
C ALA A 149 -5.58 -9.01 5.61
N VAL A 150 -6.34 -9.66 6.49
CA VAL A 150 -6.04 -11.03 6.94
C VAL A 150 -5.98 -12.00 5.76
N ARG A 151 -7.01 -12.00 4.89
CA ARG A 151 -7.07 -12.90 3.73
C ARG A 151 -6.13 -12.51 2.60
N ALA A 152 -5.93 -11.21 2.40
CA ALA A 152 -4.99 -10.68 1.40
C ALA A 152 -3.55 -11.08 1.76
N ALA A 153 -3.19 -11.04 3.04
CA ALA A 153 -1.86 -11.41 3.51
C ALA A 153 -1.52 -12.89 3.29
N GLU A 154 -2.50 -13.80 3.20
CA GLU A 154 -2.26 -15.21 2.83
C GLU A 154 -1.61 -15.33 1.44
N ARG A 155 -1.82 -14.34 0.58
CA ARG A 155 -1.22 -14.23 -0.76
C ARG A 155 -0.10 -13.17 -0.82
N GLY A 156 0.34 -12.64 0.32
CA GLY A 156 1.35 -11.58 0.38
C GLY A 156 0.86 -10.21 -0.09
N TRP A 157 -0.45 -10.00 -0.27
CA TRP A 157 -1.02 -8.75 -0.75
C TRP A 157 -1.24 -7.74 0.37
N ARG A 158 -0.87 -6.48 0.10
CA ARG A 158 -0.87 -5.40 1.08
C ARG A 158 -2.20 -4.66 1.09
N VAL A 159 -2.59 -4.10 2.22
CA VAL A 159 -3.81 -3.29 2.32
C VAL A 159 -3.48 -1.96 2.97
N TYR A 160 -3.79 -0.87 2.26
CA TYR A 160 -3.58 0.50 2.72
C TYR A 160 -4.91 1.23 2.80
N LEU A 161 -5.04 2.12 3.78
CA LEU A 161 -6.11 3.12 3.85
C LEU A 161 -5.58 4.46 3.36
N GLN A 162 -6.33 5.10 2.47
CA GLN A 162 -6.03 6.42 1.92
C GLN A 162 -7.19 7.37 2.20
N ASP A 163 -6.90 8.58 2.65
CA ASP A 163 -7.93 9.62 2.81
C ASP A 163 -8.65 9.92 1.48
N GLU A 164 -9.97 9.77 1.47
CA GLU A 164 -10.84 9.91 0.30
C GLU A 164 -11.67 11.20 0.28
N HIS A 165 -11.45 12.15 1.21
CA HIS A 165 -12.26 13.37 1.28
C HIS A 165 -12.37 14.08 -0.08
N GLY A 166 -13.58 14.39 -0.54
CA GLY A 166 -13.82 15.10 -1.81
C GLY A 166 -13.76 14.25 -3.09
N THR A 167 -13.36 12.97 -3.02
CA THR A 167 -13.22 12.10 -4.20
C THR A 167 -14.52 11.92 -4.98
N SER A 168 -15.69 11.88 -4.33
CA SER A 168 -16.98 11.76 -5.02
C SER A 168 -17.31 13.00 -5.88
N ALA A 169 -16.94 14.20 -5.43
CA ALA A 169 -17.14 15.43 -6.18
C ALA A 169 -16.17 15.51 -7.37
N GLU A 170 -14.90 15.16 -7.14
CA GLU A 170 -13.88 15.04 -8.19
C GLU A 170 -14.29 14.00 -9.25
N ALA A 171 -14.83 12.86 -8.82
CA ALA A 171 -15.34 11.81 -9.70
C ALA A 171 -16.51 12.30 -10.56
N LEU A 172 -17.48 12.99 -9.95
CA LEU A 172 -18.63 13.52 -10.67
C LEU A 172 -18.20 14.57 -11.71
N SER A 173 -17.31 15.50 -11.34
CA SER A 173 -16.76 16.49 -12.27
C SER A 173 -16.07 15.81 -13.44
N HIS A 174 -15.18 14.85 -13.16
CA HIS A 174 -14.46 14.12 -14.19
C HIS A 174 -15.40 13.42 -15.18
N MET A 175 -16.45 12.76 -14.69
CA MET A 175 -17.44 12.12 -15.56
C MET A 175 -18.26 13.12 -16.39
N ILE A 176 -18.48 14.34 -15.88
CA ILE A 176 -19.15 15.41 -16.64
C ILE A 176 -18.23 15.87 -17.77
N ASP A 177 -16.95 16.09 -17.47
CA ASP A 177 -15.94 16.55 -18.43
C ASP A 177 -15.69 15.52 -19.54
N GLU A 178 -15.76 14.22 -19.22
CA GLU A 178 -15.72 13.10 -20.18
C GLU A 178 -17.04 12.97 -21.00
N GLY A 179 -18.05 13.79 -20.74
CA GLY A 179 -19.34 13.72 -21.44
C GLY A 179 -20.18 12.48 -21.08
N VAL A 180 -19.89 11.82 -19.96
CA VAL A 180 -20.64 10.62 -19.55
C VAL A 180 -22.06 10.99 -19.18
N GLY A 181 -23.04 10.34 -19.83
CA GLY A 181 -24.46 10.59 -19.60
C GLY A 181 -24.91 10.31 -18.16
N LYS A 182 -25.89 11.08 -17.66
CA LYS A 182 -26.37 11.04 -16.26
C LYS A 182 -26.67 9.63 -15.73
N SER A 183 -27.30 8.78 -16.54
CA SER A 183 -27.63 7.40 -16.18
C SER A 183 -26.37 6.55 -15.95
N ALA A 184 -25.37 6.66 -16.84
CA ALA A 184 -24.10 5.98 -16.69
C ALA A 184 -23.30 6.55 -15.49
N ARG A 185 -23.36 7.86 -15.25
CA ARG A 185 -22.78 8.48 -14.04
C ARG A 185 -23.33 7.84 -12.77
N HIS A 186 -24.65 7.74 -12.64
CA HIS A 186 -25.25 7.13 -11.45
C HIS A 186 -24.84 5.66 -11.25
N ARG A 187 -24.66 4.89 -12.33
CA ARG A 187 -24.19 3.51 -12.24
C ARG A 187 -22.72 3.40 -11.84
N MET A 188 -21.86 4.26 -12.36
CA MET A 188 -20.40 4.09 -12.26
C MET A 188 -19.71 5.06 -11.28
N ILE A 189 -20.44 5.97 -10.63
CA ILE A 189 -19.85 7.03 -9.79
C ILE A 189 -18.89 6.48 -8.72
N ASP A 190 -19.25 5.40 -8.02
CA ASP A 190 -18.36 4.84 -6.99
C ASP A 190 -17.09 4.23 -7.60
N ALA A 191 -17.16 3.63 -8.79
CA ALA A 191 -15.98 3.12 -9.49
C ALA A 191 -15.04 4.27 -9.89
N TYR A 192 -15.59 5.42 -10.27
CA TYR A 192 -14.82 6.64 -10.52
C TYR A 192 -14.27 7.25 -9.22
N ALA A 193 -15.01 7.18 -8.11
CA ALA A 193 -14.50 7.60 -6.80
C ALA A 193 -13.32 6.73 -6.35
N ALA A 194 -13.42 5.40 -6.52
CA ALA A 194 -12.32 4.47 -6.27
C ALA A 194 -11.10 4.74 -7.16
N MET A 195 -11.31 5.19 -8.40
CA MET A 195 -10.23 5.65 -9.28
C MET A 195 -9.57 6.92 -8.74
N LYS A 196 -10.34 7.90 -8.23
CA LYS A 196 -9.80 9.11 -7.59
C LYS A 196 -9.01 8.80 -6.32
N VAL A 197 -9.41 7.78 -5.55
CA VAL A 197 -8.61 7.26 -4.42
C VAL A 197 -7.23 6.79 -4.89
N LEU A 198 -7.15 6.05 -6.00
CA LEU A 198 -5.87 5.62 -6.58
C LEU A 198 -5.05 6.81 -7.08
N GLU A 199 -5.65 7.72 -7.86
CA GLU A 199 -4.97 8.92 -8.35
C GLU A 199 -4.32 9.69 -7.20
N ARG A 200 -5.05 9.89 -6.10
CA ARG A 200 -4.55 10.58 -4.91
C ARG A 200 -3.40 9.83 -4.24
N TYR A 201 -3.54 8.52 -4.05
CA TYR A 201 -2.50 7.67 -3.47
C TYR A 201 -1.18 7.72 -4.27
N PHE A 202 -1.25 7.66 -5.60
CA PHE A 202 -0.06 7.76 -6.45
C PHE A 202 0.49 9.19 -6.49
N SER A 203 -0.37 10.20 -6.54
CA SER A 203 0.04 11.61 -6.54
C SER A 203 0.74 12.01 -5.23
N SER A 204 0.31 11.45 -4.10
CA SER A 204 0.96 11.64 -2.80
C SER A 204 2.23 10.79 -2.63
N SER A 205 2.60 9.95 -3.60
CA SER A 205 3.65 8.94 -3.47
C SER A 205 3.41 8.01 -2.26
N GLY A 206 2.14 7.69 -1.96
CA GLY A 206 1.77 6.90 -0.79
C GLY A 206 1.95 7.61 0.56
N LYS A 207 2.16 8.93 0.59
CA LYS A 207 2.27 9.67 1.86
C LYS A 207 0.92 9.71 2.58
N GLY A 208 0.96 9.51 3.89
CA GLY A 208 -0.23 9.59 4.75
C GLY A 208 -1.15 8.36 4.68
N VAL A 209 -0.73 7.30 3.99
CA VAL A 209 -1.47 6.04 4.00
C VAL A 209 -1.27 5.31 5.32
N ILE A 210 -2.26 4.48 5.66
CA ILE A 210 -2.23 3.63 6.84
C ILE A 210 -2.17 2.19 6.38
N LEU A 211 -1.06 1.50 6.64
CA LEU A 211 -0.94 0.07 6.39
C LEU A 211 -1.78 -0.71 7.41
N VAL A 212 -2.58 -1.65 6.91
CA VAL A 212 -3.40 -2.55 7.71
C VAL A 212 -2.66 -3.88 7.86
N VAL A 213 -2.09 -4.13 9.03
CA VAL A 213 -1.24 -5.29 9.29
C VAL A 213 -2.00 -6.34 10.12
N PRO A 214 -2.14 -7.59 9.66
CA PRO A 214 -2.69 -8.67 10.48
C PRO A 214 -1.88 -8.87 11.77
N LYS A 215 -2.53 -9.26 12.86
CA LYS A 215 -1.84 -9.53 14.13
C LYS A 215 -1.06 -10.85 14.14
N GLN A 216 -1.43 -11.78 13.26
CA GLN A 216 -0.78 -13.09 13.15
C GLN A 216 0.61 -12.95 12.53
N VAL A 217 1.63 -13.50 13.19
CA VAL A 217 3.04 -13.36 12.80
C VAL A 217 3.32 -14.05 11.47
N GLU A 218 2.62 -15.14 11.18
CA GLU A 218 2.75 -15.92 9.95
C GLU A 218 2.32 -15.07 8.74
N LEU A 219 1.18 -14.37 8.86
CA LEU A 219 0.67 -13.46 7.83
C LEU A 219 1.57 -12.23 7.66
N GLN A 220 2.13 -11.72 8.75
CA GLN A 220 3.14 -10.67 8.71
C GLN A 220 4.38 -11.11 7.91
N ASN A 221 4.82 -12.35 8.07
CA ASN A 221 5.93 -12.89 7.29
C ASN A 221 5.56 -13.06 5.81
N GLN A 222 4.33 -13.50 5.50
CA GLN A 222 3.86 -13.55 4.10
C GLN A 222 3.85 -12.19 3.43
N LEU A 223 3.42 -11.13 4.14
CA LEU A 223 3.51 -9.76 3.61
C LEU A 223 4.95 -9.34 3.30
N ARG A 224 5.92 -9.75 4.13
CA ARG A 224 7.36 -9.47 3.90
C ARG A 224 7.92 -10.22 2.70
N ILE A 225 7.46 -11.45 2.47
CA ILE A 225 7.82 -12.24 1.28
C ILE A 225 7.24 -11.58 0.03
N GLY A 226 6.03 -11.03 0.14
CA GLY A 226 5.28 -10.43 -0.97
C GLY A 226 4.52 -11.48 -1.78
N PRO A 227 3.79 -11.06 -2.83
CA PRO A 227 3.12 -12.01 -3.71
C PRO A 227 4.14 -12.95 -4.39
N PRO A 228 3.73 -14.17 -4.76
CA PRO A 228 4.56 -15.06 -5.56
C PRO A 228 5.07 -14.32 -6.81
N LYS A 229 6.38 -14.37 -7.05
CA LYS A 229 6.96 -13.82 -8.28
C LYS A 229 6.58 -14.76 -9.42
N ASP A 230 5.95 -14.22 -10.45
CA ASP A 230 5.71 -14.98 -11.67
C ASP A 230 7.07 -15.27 -12.33
N VAL A 231 7.46 -16.54 -12.36
CA VAL A 231 8.75 -16.98 -12.92
C VAL A 231 8.85 -16.68 -14.41
N ASP A 232 7.71 -16.54 -15.10
CA ASP A 232 7.64 -16.24 -16.52
C ASP A 232 7.94 -14.77 -16.87
N PHE A 233 8.06 -13.87 -15.88
CA PHE A 233 8.23 -12.43 -16.11
C PHE A 233 9.68 -11.94 -16.11
N PHE A 234 10.63 -12.74 -15.62
CA PHE A 234 12.05 -12.42 -15.65
C PHE A 234 12.76 -13.39 -16.59
N PRO A 235 13.12 -13.00 -17.83
CA PRO A 235 14.05 -13.80 -18.60
C PRO A 235 15.41 -13.78 -17.89
N ASP A 236 16.04 -14.95 -17.82
CA ASP A 236 17.37 -15.20 -17.23
C ASP A 236 18.46 -14.20 -17.64
#